data_AF-G5AC79-F1
#
_entry.id   AF-G5AC79-F1
#
_cell.length_a   1.000
_cell.length_b   1.000
_cell.length_c   1.000
_cell.angle_alpha   90.00
_cell.angle_beta   90.00
_cell.angle_gamma   90.00
#
_symmetry.space_group_name_H-M   'P 1'
#
loop_
_entity.id
_entity.type
_entity.pdbx_description
1 polymer ?
#
loop_
_entity_poly.entity_id
_entity_poly.type
_entity_poly.pdbx_seq_one_letter_code
_entity_poly.pdbx_strand_id
1 'polypeptide(L)' 'RVGGVELEVSEPTASTLAHGGGGGKSHKLVLEPGELITSIEPHCGSHKVKTRLFYLKLSTN' A
#
# COMPACT_ATOMS: atom_id res chain seq x y z
N ARG A 1 -4.10 -9.43 -7.14
CA ARG A 1 -3.32 -9.70 -5.91
C ARG A 1 -2.39 -8.53 -5.71
N VAL A 2 -2.36 -7.95 -4.52
CA VAL A 2 -1.33 -6.98 -4.14
C VAL A 2 -0.02 -7.74 -3.93
N GLY A 3 0.99 -7.43 -4.74
CA GLY A 3 2.29 -8.12 -4.75
C GLY A 3 3.22 -7.66 -3.64
N GLY A 4 3.16 -6.36 -3.33
CA GLY A 4 3.85 -5.70 -2.26
C GLY A 4 3.26 -4.30 -2.05
N VAL A 5 3.72 -3.64 -0.99
CA VAL A 5 3.40 -2.26 -0.63
C VAL A 5 4.71 -1.57 -0.27
N GLU A 6 4.87 -0.34 -0.73
CA GLU A 6 5.99 0.53 -0.40
C GLU A 6 5.45 1.82 0.21
N LEU A 7 6.10 2.27 1.28
CA LEU A 7 5.85 3.56 1.92
C LEU A 7 7.13 4.39 1.84
N GLU A 8 7.07 5.48 1.10
CA GLU A 8 8.13 6.49 1.05
C GLU A 8 7.84 7.55 2.12
N VAL A 9 8.79 7.72 3.05
CA VAL A 9 8.75 8.75 4.08
C VAL A 9 9.81 9.78 3.72
N SER A 10 9.44 11.06 3.61
CA SER A 10 10.34 12.15 3.23
C SER A 10 11.08 12.77 4.41
N GLU A 11 10.44 12.89 5.57
CA GLU A 11 10.94 13.62 6.74
C GLU A 11 10.75 12.82 8.04
N PRO A 12 11.58 13.08 9.07
CA PRO A 12 12.75 13.97 9.09
C PRO A 12 13.96 13.40 8.33
N THR A 13 13.98 12.09 8.09
CA THR A 13 15.00 11.41 7.29
C THR A 13 14.31 10.56 6.23
N ALA A 14 14.69 10.76 4.97
CA ALA A 14 14.11 10.02 3.86
C ALA A 14 14.34 8.50 4.04
N SER A 15 13.27 7.72 3.97
CA SER A 15 13.34 6.27 4.07
C SER A 15 12.24 5.59 3.25
N THR A 16 12.51 4.37 2.80
CA THR A 16 11.55 3.55 2.07
C THR A 16 11.33 2.27 2.85
N LEU A 17 10.08 2.01 3.22
CA LEU A 17 9.64 0.77 3.86
C LEU A 17 8.94 -0.09 2.80
N ALA A 18 9.51 -1.24 2.47
CA ALA A 18 8.96 -2.15 1.49
C ALA A 18 8.56 -3.48 2.13
N HIS A 19 7.37 -3.98 1.79
CA HIS A 19 6.91 -5.30 2.21
C HIS A 19 6.26 -6.06 1.05
N GLY A 20 6.62 -7.33 0.88
CA GLY A 20 6.12 -8.19 -0.20
C GLY A 20 7.18 -8.43 -1.29
N GLY A 21 6.74 -8.75 -2.50
CA GLY A 21 7.62 -8.99 -3.65
C GLY A 21 7.46 -7.94 -4.75
N GLY A 22 8.50 -7.72 -5.54
CA GLY A 22 8.53 -6.69 -6.61
C GLY A 22 7.81 -7.04 -7.91
N GLY A 23 6.85 -7.98 -7.88
CA GLY A 23 6.09 -8.39 -9.07
C GLY A 23 4.78 -7.62 -9.21
N GLY A 24 4.41 -7.26 -10.43
CA GLY A 24 3.17 -6.55 -10.76
C GLY A 24 3.43 -5.12 -11.26
N LYS A 25 2.35 -4.36 -11.51
CA LYS A 25 2.42 -2.95 -11.86
C LYS A 25 2.29 -2.10 -10.59
N SER A 26 3.20 -1.15 -10.39
CA SER A 26 3.13 -0.21 -9.27
C SER A 26 2.09 0.88 -9.51
N HIS A 27 1.34 1.20 -8.45
CA HIS A 27 0.41 2.32 -8.39
C HIS A 27 0.85 3.20 -7.20
N LYS A 28 1.06 4.50 -7.43
CA LYS A 28 1.56 5.45 -6.44
C LYS A 28 0.46 6.44 -6.07
N LEU A 29 0.20 6.56 -4.77
CA LEU A 29 -0.59 7.64 -4.17
C LEU A 29 0.42 8.64 -3.57
N VAL A 30 0.39 9.88 -4.05
CA VAL A 30 1.20 10.98 -3.48
C VAL A 30 0.27 11.77 -2.57
N LEU A 31 0.68 11.98 -1.33
CA LEU A 31 -0.08 12.80 -0.38
C LEU A 31 0.40 14.25 -0.47
N GLU A 32 -0.52 15.17 -0.65
CA GLU A 32 -0.24 16.61 -0.61
C GLU A 32 0.00 17.10 0.83
N PRO A 33 0.59 18.29 1.04
CA PRO A 33 0.77 18.84 2.38
C PRO A 33 -0.54 18.94 3.16
N GLY A 34 -0.62 18.28 4.31
CA GLY A 34 -1.83 18.22 5.15
C GLY A 34 -2.84 17.15 4.73
N GLU A 35 -2.60 16.42 3.64
CA GLU A 35 -3.37 15.23 3.27
C GLU A 35 -2.91 14.02 4.08
N LEU A 36 -3.88 13.30 4.64
CA LEU A 36 -3.67 12.16 5.52
C LEU A 36 -4.52 10.99 5.04
N ILE A 37 -3.97 9.78 5.14
CA ILE A 37 -4.77 8.56 4.95
C ILE A 37 -5.71 8.45 6.15
N THR A 38 -7.01 8.51 5.88
CA THR A 38 -8.08 8.44 6.89
C THR A 38 -8.73 7.07 6.98
N SER A 39 -8.63 6.24 5.92
CA SER A 39 -9.16 4.88 5.91
C SER A 39 -8.31 3.94 5.06
N ILE A 40 -8.22 2.68 5.50
CA ILE A 40 -7.58 1.59 4.79
C ILE A 40 -8.58 0.43 4.70
N GLU A 41 -9.00 0.09 3.48
CA GLU A 41 -9.97 -0.96 3.19
C GLU A 41 -9.29 -2.12 2.43
N PRO A 42 -8.89 -3.20 3.13
CA PRO A 42 -8.30 -4.37 2.51
C PRO A 42 -9.36 -5.35 2.02
N HIS A 43 -9.26 -5.75 0.75
CA HIS A 43 -10.11 -6.81 0.19
C HIS A 43 -9.27 -8.08 0.05
N CYS A 44 -9.48 -9.01 0.98
CA CYS A 44 -8.79 -10.28 1.06
C CYS A 44 -9.61 -11.41 0.44
N GLY A 45 -8.92 -12.41 -0.09
CA GLY A 45 -9.53 -13.61 -0.64
C GLY A 45 -8.63 -14.82 -0.45
N SER A 46 -9.18 -16.02 -0.60
CA SER A 46 -8.41 -17.27 -0.53
C SER A 46 -7.76 -17.56 -1.89
N HIS A 47 -6.51 -17.98 -1.87
CA HIS A 47 -5.81 -18.46 -3.07
C HIS A 47 -4.80 -19.55 -2.70
N LYS A 48 -5.04 -20.76 -3.23
CA LYS A 48 -4.24 -21.96 -2.93
C LYS A 48 -4.05 -22.13 -1.40
N VAL A 49 -5.17 -22.15 -0.68
CA VAL A 49 -5.25 -22.34 0.80
C VAL A 49 -4.69 -21.17 1.64
N LYS A 50 -4.11 -20.13 1.02
CA LYS A 50 -3.60 -18.95 1.72
C LYS A 50 -4.53 -17.76 1.50
N THR A 51 -4.90 -17.06 2.56
CA THR A 51 -5.53 -15.74 2.46
C THR A 51 -4.51 -14.75 1.91
N ARG A 52 -4.90 -13.99 0.89
CA ARG A 52 -4.05 -12.99 0.24
C ARG A 52 -4.83 -11.70 0.05
N LEU A 53 -4.12 -10.58 0.08
CA LEU A 53 -4.67 -9.27 -0.28
C LEU A 53 -4.83 -9.19 -1.80
N PHE A 54 -6.04 -8.94 -2.28
CA PHE A 54 -6.35 -8.82 -3.71
C PHE A 54 -6.42 -7.40 -4.18
N TYR A 55 -6.95 -6.54 -3.32
CA TYR A 55 -7.15 -5.13 -3.55
C TYR A 55 -6.98 -4.38 -2.22
N LEU A 56 -6.45 -3.17 -2.30
CA LEU A 56 -6.23 -2.27 -1.19
C LEU A 56 -6.73 -0.90 -1.61
N LYS A 57 -7.68 -0.34 -0.87
CA LYS A 57 -8.13 1.03 -1.06
C LYS A 57 -7.68 1.87 0.11
N LEU A 58 -7.12 3.02 -0.21
CA LEU A 58 -6.76 4.07 0.74
C LEU A 58 -7.67 5.26 0.45
N SER A 59 -8.21 5.85 1.50
CA SER A 59 -8.98 7.09 1.41
C SER A 59 -8.25 8.18 2.16
N THR A 60 -8.28 9.40 1.62
CA THR A 60 -7.68 10.60 2.20
C THR A 60 -8.75 11.66 2.48
N ASN A 61 -8.39 12.71 3.24
CA ASN A 61 -9.30 13.81 3.61
C ASN A 61 -9.45 14.89 2.55
#